data_AF-A0A0F9YED3-F1
#
_entry.id   AF-A0A0F9YED3-F1
#
_cell.length_a   1.000
_cell.length_b   1.000
_cell.length_c   1.000
_cell.angle_alpha   90.00
_cell.angle_beta   90.00
_cell.angle_gamma   90.00
#
_symmetry.space_group_name_H-M   'P 1'
#
loop_
_entity.id
_entity.type
_entity.pdbx_description
1 polymer ?
#
loop_
_entity_poly.entity_id
_entity_poly.type
_entity_poly.pdbx_seq_one_letter_code
_entity_poly.pdbx_strand_id
1 'polypeptide(L)' 'MIELLQKNNENVIIIANKIDKLKKNNIKKQIASIIQKIKNDNVIPYSAKEKNGREDLLSRIFN' A
#
# COMPACT_ATOMS: atom_id res chain seq x y z
N MET A 1 10.68 -11.39 5.22
CA MET A 1 10.03 -11.45 3.90
C MET A 1 10.25 -10.17 3.11
N ILE A 2 9.71 -9.02 3.56
CA ILE A 2 9.88 -7.74 2.84
C ILE A 2 11.35 -7.33 2.67
N GLU A 3 12.17 -7.54 3.70
CA GLU A 3 13.62 -7.28 3.66
C GLU A 3 14.36 -8.13 2.61
N LEU A 4 13.87 -9.35 2.35
CA LEU A 4 14.47 -10.23 1.34
C LEU A 4 14.16 -9.72 -0.07
N LEU A 5 12.91 -9.30 -0.30
CA LEU A 5 12.49 -8.68 -1.57
C LEU A 5 13.28 -7.39 -1.82
N GLN A 6 13.49 -6.58 -0.80
CA GLN A 6 14.31 -5.36 -0.88
C GLN A 6 15.78 -5.66 -1.18
N LYS A 7 16.38 -6.66 -0.50
CA LYS A 7 17.77 -7.08 -0.76
C LYS A 7 17.99 -7.58 -2.20
N ASN A 8 16.96 -8.20 -2.78
CA ASN A 8 17.00 -8.68 -4.16
C ASN A 8 16.61 -7.61 -5.18
N ASN A 9 16.39 -6.35 -4.76
CA ASN A 9 15.95 -5.25 -5.61
C ASN A 9 14.66 -5.54 -6.38
N GLU A 10 13.76 -6.33 -5.80
CA GLU A 10 12.46 -6.59 -6.39
C GLU A 10 11.58 -5.34 -6.36
N ASN A 11 10.86 -5.08 -7.45
CA ASN A 11 9.87 -4.01 -7.48
C ASN A 11 8.61 -4.43 -6.71
N VAL A 12 8.43 -3.93 -5.50
CA VAL A 12 7.32 -4.30 -4.61
C VAL A 12 6.31 -3.16 -4.50
N ILE A 13 5.05 -3.48 -4.81
CA ILE A 13 3.88 -2.64 -4.50
C ILE A 13 3.21 -3.20 -3.25
N ILE A 14 2.98 -2.36 -2.25
CA ILE A 14 2.36 -2.75 -0.98
C ILE A 14 0.90 -2.32 -1.00
N ILE A 15 -0.02 -3.27 -0.87
CA ILE A 15 -1.46 -2.99 -0.83
C ILE A 15 -1.95 -3.02 0.63
N ALA A 16 -2.25 -1.84 1.19
CA ALA A 16 -2.86 -1.71 2.50
C ALA A 16 -4.38 -1.91 2.37
N ASN A 17 -4.83 -3.15 2.46
CA ASN A 17 -6.22 -3.51 2.18
C ASN A 17 -7.23 -3.13 3.29
N LYS A 18 -8.52 -3.25 2.97
CA LYS A 18 -9.67 -3.11 3.88
C LYS A 18 -9.74 -1.73 4.56
N ILE A 19 -9.35 -0.67 3.85
CA ILE A 19 -9.41 0.69 4.39
C ILE A 19 -10.84 1.15 4.71
N ASP A 20 -11.86 0.50 4.13
CA ASP A 20 -13.28 0.70 4.44
C ASP A 20 -13.62 0.46 5.92
N LYS A 21 -12.77 -0.28 6.65
CA LYS A 21 -12.92 -0.51 8.10
C LYS A 21 -12.34 0.62 8.96
N LEU A 22 -11.71 1.62 8.36
CA LEU A 22 -10.96 2.65 9.07
C LEU A 22 -11.50 4.04 8.74
N LYS A 23 -11.50 4.92 9.75
CA LYS A 23 -11.74 6.36 9.54
C LYS A 23 -10.58 6.98 8.75
N LYS A 24 -10.85 8.03 7.96
CA LYS A 24 -9.85 8.75 7.14
C LYS A 24 -8.55 9.09 7.89
N ASN A 25 -8.64 9.60 9.12
CA ASN A 25 -7.46 9.92 9.93
C ASN A 25 -6.65 8.68 10.32
N ASN A 26 -7.30 7.56 10.58
CA ASN A 26 -6.63 6.30 10.91
C ASN A 26 -5.96 5.68 9.68
N ILE A 27 -6.58 5.79 8.49
CA ILE A 27 -5.95 5.37 7.23
C ILE A 27 -4.61 6.10 7.06
N LYS A 28 -4.60 7.43 7.14
CA LYS A 28 -3.36 8.23 7.01
C LYS A 28 -2.28 7.81 8.01
N LYS A 29 -2.65 7.63 9.27
CA LYS A 29 -1.72 7.17 10.33
C LYS A 29 -1.15 5.78 10.04
N GLN A 30 -1.98 4.84 9.59
CA GLN A 30 -1.55 3.48 9.27
C GLN A 30 -0.62 3.46 8.06
N ILE A 31 -0.95 4.20 6.99
CA ILE A 31 -0.08 4.31 5.81
C ILE A 31 1.28 4.89 6.18
N ALA A 32 1.31 5.99 6.95
CA ALA A 32 2.56 6.57 7.44
C ALA A 32 3.39 5.58 8.27
N SER A 33 2.73 4.78 9.13
CA SER A 33 3.41 3.74 9.92
C SER A 33 3.99 2.62 9.05
N ILE A 34 3.28 2.18 8.01
CA ILE A 34 3.76 1.16 7.07
C ILE A 34 5.00 1.68 6.33
N ILE A 35 4.91 2.90 5.79
CA ILE A 35 6.02 3.57 5.10
C ILE A 35 7.26 3.64 6.01
N GLN A 36 7.10 4.10 7.25
CA GLN A 36 8.21 4.22 8.19
C GLN A 36 8.85 2.87 8.53
N LYS A 37 8.04 1.82 8.70
CA LYS A 37 8.53 0.48 9.05
C LYS A 37 9.25 -0.20 7.89
N ILE A 38 8.73 -0.04 6.68
CA ILE A 38 9.23 -0.77 5.51
C ILE A 38 10.27 0.07 4.76
N LYS A 39 10.35 1.38 5.01
CA LYS A 39 11.20 2.33 4.28
C LYS A 39 10.95 2.24 2.77
N ASN A 40 9.67 2.10 2.40
CA ASN A 40 9.20 2.03 1.03
C ASN A 40 7.91 2.83 0.92
N ASP A 41 7.89 3.77 -0.01
CA ASP A 41 6.78 4.69 -0.23
C ASP A 41 5.73 4.15 -1.22
N ASN A 42 5.98 2.97 -1.80
CA ASN A 42 5.11 2.32 -2.77
C ASN A 42 3.93 1.59 -2.10
N VAL A 43 3.18 2.31 -1.24
CA VAL A 43 2.04 1.80 -0.48
C VAL A 43 0.74 2.37 -1.04
N ILE A 44 -0.21 1.50 -1.37
CA ILE A 44 -1.52 1.86 -1.92
C ILE A 44 -2.61 1.51 -0.89
N PRO A 45 -3.35 2.50 -0.36
CA PRO A 45 -4.55 2.25 0.42
C PRO A 45 -5.64 1.67 -0.49
N TYR A 46 -6.22 0.52 -0.11
CA TYR A 46 -7.14 -0.21 -0.99
C TYR A 46 -8.37 -0.74 -0.26
N SER A 47 -9.53 -0.70 -0.92
CA SER A 47 -10.73 -1.44 -0.50
C SER A 47 -11.34 -2.15 -1.69
N ALA A 48 -11.42 -3.49 -1.61
CA ALA A 48 -12.14 -4.28 -2.60
C ALA A 48 -13.65 -4.03 -2.57
N LYS A 49 -14.18 -3.73 -1.37
CA LYS A 49 -15.61 -3.51 -1.13
C LYS A 49 -16.07 -2.19 -1.74
N GLU A 50 -15.32 -1.12 -1.49
CA GLU A 50 -15.63 0.23 -1.98
C GLU A 50 -14.96 0.55 -3.33
N LYS A 51 -14.13 -0.36 -3.84
CA LYS A 51 -13.30 -0.20 -5.05
C LYS A 51 -12.29 0.95 -4.97
N ASN A 52 -12.03 1.49 -3.78
CA ASN A 52 -11.02 2.52 -3.55
C ASN A 52 -9.61 1.98 -3.84
N GLY A 53 -8.79 2.79 -4.53
CA GLY A 53 -7.40 2.45 -4.87
C GLY A 53 -7.22 1.50 -6.05
N ARG A 54 -8.31 1.13 -6.75
CA ARG A 54 -8.25 0.26 -7.95
C ARG A 54 -7.48 0.91 -9.10
N GLU A 55 -7.83 2.14 -9.46
CA GLU A 55 -7.17 2.82 -10.58
C GLU A 55 -5.71 3.15 -10.26
N ASP A 56 -5.41 3.55 -9.02
CA ASP A 56 -4.03 3.75 -8.55
C ASP A 56 -3.21 2.45 -8.64
N LEU A 57 -3.81 1.30 -8.32
CA LEU A 57 -3.14 0.00 -8.44
C LEU A 57 -2.91 -0.37 -9.91
N LEU A 58 -3.93 -0.27 -10.75
CA LEU A 58 -3.83 -0.64 -12.17
C LEU A 58 -2.81 0.25 -12.89
N SER A 59 -2.81 1.55 -12.61
CA SER A 59 -1.82 2.48 -13.17
C SER A 59 -0.39 2.18 -12.71
N ARG A 60 -0.17 1.68 -11.49
CA ARG A 60 1.17 1.23 -11.05
C ARG A 60 1.64 -0.09 -11.66
N ILE A 61 0.72 -0.96 -12.09
CA ILE A 61 1.05 -2.28 -12.64
C ILE A 61 1.27 -2.20 -14.16
N PHE A 62 0.47 -1.41 -14.86
CA PHE A 62 0.39 -1.41 -16.32
C PHE A 62 1.05 -0.19 -16.99
N ASN A 63 1.45 0.85 -16.25
CA ASN A 63 2.34 1.90 -16.76
C ASN A 63 3.78 1.65 -16.31
#